data_AF-A0A8T6S042-F1
#
_entry.id   AF-A0A8T6S042-F1
#
_cell.length_a   1.000
_cell.length_b   1.000
_cell.length_c   1.000
_cell.angle_alpha   90.00
_cell.angle_beta   90.00
_cell.angle_gamma   90.00
#
_symmetry.space_group_name_H-M   'P 1'
#
loop_
_entity.id
_entity.type
_entity.pdbx_description
1 polymer ?
#
loop_
_entity_poly.entity_id
_entity_poly.type
_entity_poly.pdbx_seq_one_letter_code
_entity_poly.pdbx_strand_id
1 'polypeptide(L)'
;TSYSPESLKYRRVFYDFLKIIREMGAFTIIVKETTDKTAKSADNYMADGVLTLGIRPLMDVPTEYRNVMRITKLRGTRHTTRLLQVDITKEGVS
;
A
#
# COMPACT_ATOMS: atom_id res chain seq x y z
N THR A 1 22.77 5.03 5.48
CA THR A 1 21.78 6.03 5.96
C THR A 1 21.37 5.65 7.37
N SER A 2 21.72 6.48 8.36
CA SER A 2 21.30 6.29 9.75
C SER A 2 19.81 6.60 9.88
N TYR A 3 19.07 5.74 10.57
CA TYR A 3 17.65 5.96 10.87
C TYR A 3 17.52 6.88 12.08
N SER A 4 16.53 7.78 12.10
CA SER A 4 16.27 8.60 13.29
C SER A 4 15.75 7.72 14.44
N PRO A 5 16.00 8.07 15.70
CA PRO A 5 15.47 7.34 16.85
C PRO A 5 13.95 7.17 16.82
N GLU A 6 13.21 8.18 16.36
CA GLU A 6 11.75 8.17 16.22
C GLU A 6 11.32 7.14 15.18
N SER A 7 12.03 7.07 14.05
CA SER A 7 11.73 6.09 12.99
C SER A 7 11.95 4.65 13.46
N LEU A 8 12.95 4.41 14.32
CA LEU A 8 13.21 3.10 14.92
C LEU A 8 12.15 2.73 15.96
N LYS A 9 11.72 3.69 16.79
CA LYS A 9 10.62 3.50 17.75
C LYS A 9 9.33 3.15 17.04
N TYR A 10 8.98 3.89 15.98
CA TYR A 10 7.79 3.63 15.18
C TYR A 10 7.81 2.23 14.55
N ARG A 11 8.93 1.83 13.96
CA ARG A 11 9.12 0.48 13.40
C ARG A 11 8.87 -0.62 14.44
N ARG A 12 9.41 -0.45 15.66
CA ARG A 12 9.21 -1.42 16.73
C ARG A 12 7.73 -1.55 17.10
N VAL A 13 7.06 -0.43 17.33
CA VAL A 13 5.62 -0.42 17.67
C VAL A 13 4.79 -1.06 16.56
N PHE A 14 5.06 -0.73 15.30
CA PHE A 14 4.32 -1.31 14.17
C PHE A 14 4.58 -2.81 14.01
N TYR A 15 5.83 -3.25 14.23
CA TYR A 15 6.16 -4.67 14.24
C TYR A 15 5.42 -5.43 15.34
N ASP A 16 5.41 -4.91 16.57
CA ASP A 16 4.74 -5.55 17.70
C ASP A 16 3.23 -5.63 17.44
N PHE A 17 2.63 -4.59 16.87
CA PHE A 17 1.23 -4.58 16.43
C PHE A 17 0.93 -5.68 15.39
N LEU A 18 1.74 -5.77 14.32
CA LEU A 18 1.57 -6.80 13.29
C LEU A 18 1.77 -8.22 13.85
N LYS A 19 2.69 -8.39 14.80
CA LYS A 19 2.90 -9.66 15.48
C LYS A 19 1.65 -10.12 16.21
N ILE A 20 1.00 -9.23 16.96
CA ILE A 20 -0.25 -9.53 17.68
C ILE A 20 -1.35 -9.94 16.69
N ILE A 21 -1.55 -9.19 15.59
CA ILE A 21 -2.54 -9.54 14.56
C ILE A 21 -2.27 -10.94 14.00
N ARG A 22 -1.01 -11.25 13.70
CA ARG A 22 -0.63 -12.56 13.17
C ARG A 22 -0.91 -13.68 14.16
N GLU A 23 -0.64 -13.47 15.45
CA GLU A 23 -0.92 -14.43 16.52
C GLU A 23 -2.43 -14.66 16.70
N MET A 24 -3.27 -13.66 16.41
CA MET A 24 -4.73 -13.81 16.37
C MET A 24 -5.24 -14.63 15.17
N GLY A 25 -4.39 -14.90 14.17
CA GLY A 25 -4.80 -15.59 12.94
C GLY A 25 -5.78 -14.80 12.07
N ALA A 26 -5.85 -13.48 12.25
CA ALA A 26 -6.80 -12.62 11.54
C ALA A 26 -6.21 -12.07 10.22
N PHE A 27 -6.99 -12.12 9.14
CA PHE A 27 -6.68 -11.35 7.93
C PHE A 27 -7.05 -9.88 8.17
N THR A 28 -6.07 -8.98 8.04
CA THR A 28 -6.27 -7.56 8.34
C THR A 28 -5.88 -6.70 7.15
N ILE A 29 -6.74 -5.72 6.82
CA ILE A 29 -6.44 -4.65 5.89
C ILE A 29 -6.13 -3.39 6.70
N ILE A 30 -4.94 -2.81 6.48
CA ILE A 30 -4.52 -1.56 7.10
C ILE A 30 -4.53 -0.47 6.05
N VAL A 31 -5.25 0.62 6.31
CA VAL A 31 -5.35 1.78 5.41
C VAL A 31 -4.42 2.88 5.92
N LYS A 32 -3.65 3.46 5.01
CA LYS A 32 -2.73 4.57 5.28
C LYS A 32 -2.73 5.57 4.14
N GLU A 33 -2.83 6.85 4.49
CA GLU A 33 -2.57 7.93 3.55
C GLU A 33 -1.06 8.14 3.38
N THR A 34 -0.63 8.32 2.14
CA THR A 34 0.78 8.53 1.81
C THR A 34 0.89 9.79 0.97
N THR A 35 1.68 10.75 1.47
CA THR A 35 2.04 11.96 0.73
C THR A 35 3.16 11.70 -0.28
N ASP A 36 3.95 10.65 -0.07
CA ASP A 36 5.16 10.35 -0.82
C ASP A 36 4.93 9.24 -1.86
N LYS A 37 5.10 9.54 -3.16
CA LYS A 37 4.87 8.56 -4.25
C LYS A 37 5.86 7.38 -4.26
N THR A 38 6.79 7.34 -3.30
CA THR A 38 7.83 6.31 -3.24
C THR A 38 7.38 5.13 -2.40
N ALA A 39 7.56 3.91 -2.92
CA ALA A 39 7.15 2.66 -2.27
C ALA A 39 8.01 2.29 -1.04
N LYS A 40 8.85 3.19 -0.54
CA LYS A 40 9.91 2.92 0.45
C LYS A 40 9.51 3.32 1.88
N SER A 41 8.28 3.05 2.29
CA SER A 41 7.89 3.18 3.70
C SER A 41 8.32 1.94 4.50
N ALA A 42 8.61 2.11 5.79
CA ALA A 42 8.91 0.99 6.68
C ALA A 42 7.75 -0.03 6.71
N ASP A 43 6.53 0.48 6.64
CA ASP A 43 5.28 -0.28 6.68
C ASP A 43 5.19 -1.28 5.53
N ASN A 44 5.58 -0.85 4.32
CA ASN A 44 5.56 -1.69 3.12
C ASN A 44 6.52 -2.91 3.25
N TYR A 45 7.64 -2.74 3.96
CA TYR A 45 8.57 -3.84 4.21
C TYR A 45 8.03 -4.83 5.23
N MET A 46 7.29 -4.35 6.23
CA MET A 46 6.75 -5.17 7.31
C MET A 46 5.48 -5.92 6.90
N ALA A 47 4.59 -5.32 6.11
CA ALA A 47 3.36 -5.95 5.64
C ALA A 47 3.60 -7.14 4.69
N ASP A 48 2.71 -8.13 4.67
CA ASP A 48 2.81 -9.26 3.72
C ASP A 48 2.24 -8.94 2.34
N GLY A 49 1.25 -8.05 2.28
CA GLY A 49 0.68 -7.48 1.07
C GLY A 49 0.74 -5.95 1.09
N VAL A 50 0.97 -5.34 -0.07
CA VAL A 50 0.99 -3.88 -0.24
C VAL A 50 0.25 -3.53 -1.52
N LEU A 51 -0.88 -2.84 -1.36
CA LEU A 51 -1.67 -2.24 -2.44
C LEU A 51 -1.57 -0.73 -2.32
N THR A 52 -1.46 -0.06 -3.45
CA THR A 52 -1.38 1.41 -3.51
C THR A 52 -2.44 1.93 -4.44
N LEU A 53 -3.33 2.75 -3.91
CA LEU A 53 -4.30 3.53 -4.67
C LEU A 53 -3.70 4.90 -4.96
N GLY A 54 -4.01 5.43 -6.14
CA GLY A 54 -3.58 6.77 -6.49
C GLY A 54 -4.30 7.30 -7.71
N ILE A 55 -4.03 8.55 -8.01
CA ILE A 55 -4.60 9.25 -9.16
C ILE A 55 -3.45 9.53 -10.13
N ARG A 56 -3.63 9.19 -11.41
CA ARG A 56 -2.63 9.42 -12.47
C ARG A 56 -3.26 10.13 -13.66
N PRO A 57 -2.52 11.04 -14.33
CA PRO A 57 -2.99 11.62 -15.58
C PRO A 57 -3.04 10.56 -16.68
N LEU A 58 -3.96 10.70 -17.62
CA LEU A 58 -3.96 9.93 -18.87
C LEU A 58 -2.76 10.34 -19.71
N MET A 59 -2.09 9.35 -20.33
CA MET A 59 -0.88 9.62 -21.13
C MET A 59 -1.16 10.61 -22.26
N ASP A 60 -2.35 10.55 -22.85
CA ASP A 60 -2.72 11.34 -24.02
C ASP A 60 -3.46 12.65 -23.68
N VAL A 61 -3.98 12.77 -22.45
CA VAL A 61 -4.73 13.94 -21.99
C VAL A 61 -4.33 14.29 -20.55
N PRO A 62 -3.32 15.16 -20.35
CA PRO A 62 -2.77 15.47 -19.03
C PRO A 62 -3.75 16.13 -18.05
N THR A 63 -4.87 16.63 -18.56
CA THR A 63 -5.95 17.25 -17.77
C THR A 63 -6.95 16.25 -17.23
N GLU A 64 -6.98 15.03 -17.78
CA GLU A 64 -7.86 13.97 -17.31
C GLU A 64 -7.12 12.99 -16.41
N TYR A 65 -7.70 12.73 -15.26
CA TYR A 65 -7.12 11.90 -14.22
C TYR A 65 -7.95 10.63 -14.05
N ARG A 66 -7.28 9.49 -13.85
CA ARG A 66 -7.93 8.23 -13.52
C ARG A 66 -7.45 7.70 -12.19
N ASN A 67 -8.37 7.07 -11.47
CA ASN A 67 -8.06 6.28 -10.29
C ASN A 67 -7.35 4.99 -10.75
N VAL A 68 -6.27 4.68 -10.06
CA VAL A 68 -5.45 3.52 -10.38
C VAL A 68 -5.06 2.77 -9.12
N MET A 69 -4.92 1.46 -9.25
CA MET A 69 -4.41 0.56 -8.23
C MET A 69 -3.14 -0.12 -8.73
N ARG A 70 -2.15 -0.19 -7.85
CA ARG A 70 -0.95 -0.99 -8.03
C ARG A 70 -0.82 -1.99 -6.90
N ILE A 71 -0.62 -3.25 -7.25
CA ILE A 71 -0.18 -4.28 -6.30
C ILE A 71 1.35 -4.25 -6.30
N THR A 72 1.92 -3.75 -5.20
CA THR A 72 3.39 -3.64 -5.07
C THR A 72 4.00 -4.95 -4.59
N LYS A 73 3.25 -5.70 -3.77
CA LYS A 73 3.72 -6.93 -3.14
C LYS A 73 2.55 -7.76 -2.68
N LEU A 74 2.62 -9.08 -2.90
CA LEU A 74 1.90 -10.11 -2.17
C LEU A 74 2.88 -11.26 -1.93
N ARG A 75 3.34 -11.44 -0.69
CA ARG A 75 4.32 -12.51 -0.37
C ARG A 75 3.72 -13.89 -0.59
N GLY A 76 4.52 -14.81 -1.12
CA GLY A 76 4.12 -16.21 -1.34
C GLY A 76 3.13 -16.44 -2.48
N THR A 77 2.71 -15.40 -3.21
CA THR A 77 1.73 -15.52 -4.30
C THR A 77 2.15 -14.69 -5.52
N ARG A 78 1.76 -15.16 -6.71
CA ARG A 78 1.89 -14.38 -7.94
C ARG A 78 0.80 -13.30 -7.96
N HIS A 79 1.15 -12.12 -8.45
CA HIS A 79 0.23 -11.01 -8.64
C HIS A 79 0.55 -10.26 -9.93
N THR A 80 -0.42 -9.49 -10.42
CA THR A 80 -0.19 -8.63 -11.58
C THR A 80 0.77 -7.49 -11.21
N THR A 81 1.73 -7.23 -12.10
CA THR A 81 2.63 -6.07 -12.01
C THR A 81 2.10 -4.87 -12.80
N ARG A 82 0.98 -5.04 -13.52
CA ARG A 82 0.33 -3.98 -14.28
C ARG A 82 -0.30 -2.97 -13.34
N LEU A 83 -0.34 -1.72 -13.77
CA LEU A 83 -1.18 -0.71 -13.17
C LEU A 83 -2.63 -0.97 -13.60
N LEU A 84 -3.53 -1.12 -12.64
CA LEU A 84 -4.94 -1.36 -12.87
C LEU A 84 -5.68 -0.02 -12.83
N GLN A 85 -6.54 0.24 -13.81
CA GLN A 85 -7.54 1.28 -13.67
C GLN A 85 -8.59 0.80 -12.67
N VAL A 86 -9.11 1.73 -11.87
CA VAL A 86 -10.16 1.46 -10.91
C VAL A 86 -11.29 2.44 -11.15
N ASP A 87 -12.49 1.93 -11.36
CA ASP A 87 -13.69 2.75 -11.46
C ASP A 87 -14.51 2.60 -10.16
N ILE A 88 -15.01 3.72 -9.64
CA ILE A 88 -15.87 3.74 -8.45
C ILE A 88 -17.28 4.03 -8.93
N THR A 89 -18.13 3.00 -8.91
CA THR A 89 -19.52 3.07 -9.34
C THR A 89 -20.45 2.98 -8.13
N LYS A 90 -21.76 2.98 -8.38
CA LYS A 90 -22.77 2.77 -7.33
C LYS A 90 -22.72 1.35 -6.76
N GLU A 91 -22.22 0.39 -7.52
CA GLU A 91 -22.04 -1.00 -7.11
C GLU A 91 -20.71 -1.22 -6.35
N GLY A 92 -19.83 -0.23 -6.31
CA GLY A 92 -18.56 -0.29 -5.59
C GLY A 92 -17.35 -0.08 -6.50
N VAL A 93 -16.29 -0.86 -6.25
CA VAL A 93 -15.01 -0.74 -6.93
C VAL A 93 -14.92 -1.80 -8.04
N SER A 94 -14.67 -1.40 -9.29
CA SER A 94 -14.43 -2.31 -10.43
C SER A 94 -13.07 -2.09 -11.07
#